data_AF-A0A1A6ACJ5-F1
#
_entry.id   AF-A0A1A6ACJ5-F1
#
_cell.length_a   1.000
_cell.length_b   1.000
_cell.length_c   1.000
_cell.angle_alpha   90.00
_cell.angle_beta   90.00
_cell.angle_gamma   90.00
#
_symmetry.space_group_name_H-M   'P 1'
#
loop_
_entity.id
_entity.type
_entity.pdbx_description
1 polymer ?
#
loop_
_entity_poly.entity_id
_entity_poly.type
_entity_poly.pdbx_seq_one_letter_code
_entity_poly.pdbx_strand_id
1 'polypeptide(L)'
;MTDPTPTAKPNLGPSAPEDQPVRYGPSHHAGVGAGVGVEGETSENDTFDEKLSRGHSRSISRTDANGFSPLRVYESRDAHNKRMPESQATNNLAPARSIAASVIKPEEGGKEKKMEKFKYSFFSPEMAMFRKLAMKMLVGTVVVTVLVMWMTLPFYWGSLWKSNKYTDKLTVRIIDRDGGEIGSAVSSALLQQKNLRYFTTSPSELPDIAAVENDIVQEGAWASIVINAGATETLNQARLIGNSSYNPSEAIQVFYAQARMETAVNSYLVPYIQQALTVILFQFNGRSVAEFLQANANNATALTTLAAAPASISTPVWYSMVNLRPYNQPVAQAITLVGLIYMLIFSFIITMSNNAVREIIAPFLTTKHYLIYRISAPLALYFVISFFFAMVNLPFKIHFGAHYTYGGGFFLWWFTLFLGMGAVGLSTEFMITILGPRFIAFFLLPLIIANVSVVSLPHELQPWIYRYGVAMPFYNASRVVRTIIFDTKNDIAENLGILLAWIVVNIITICVATWLFRRKSVNEHNKEVGENELDKVEQP
;
A
#
# COMPACT_ATOMS: atom_id res chain seq x y z
N MET A 1 -61.02 -30.54 -23.54
CA MET A 1 -59.56 -30.72 -23.66
C MET A 1 -59.01 -29.45 -24.28
N THR A 2 -58.13 -28.75 -23.58
CA THR A 2 -57.72 -27.37 -23.90
C THR A 2 -56.22 -27.34 -24.15
N ASP A 3 -55.82 -27.09 -25.39
CA ASP A 3 -54.42 -26.84 -25.77
C ASP A 3 -54.17 -25.32 -25.94
N PRO A 4 -52.92 -24.85 -25.79
CA PRO A 4 -52.64 -23.48 -25.37
C PRO A 4 -52.43 -22.47 -26.50
N THR A 5 -52.88 -21.23 -26.25
CA THR A 5 -52.60 -20.04 -27.06
C THR A 5 -51.26 -19.39 -26.65
N PRO A 6 -50.39 -18.96 -27.59
CA PRO A 6 -49.11 -18.35 -27.27
C PRO A 6 -49.22 -16.89 -26.82
N THR A 7 -48.43 -16.49 -25.82
CA THR A 7 -48.39 -15.12 -25.27
C THR A 7 -47.29 -14.25 -25.92
N ALA A 8 -47.62 -12.98 -26.16
CA ALA A 8 -46.76 -12.01 -26.84
C ALA A 8 -45.70 -11.36 -25.91
N LYS A 9 -44.56 -10.96 -26.49
CA LYS A 9 -43.50 -10.18 -25.81
C LYS A 9 -43.76 -8.67 -25.93
N PRO A 10 -43.57 -7.87 -24.86
CA PRO A 10 -43.59 -6.40 -24.97
C PRO A 10 -42.26 -5.81 -25.48
N ASN A 11 -42.40 -4.71 -26.24
CA ASN A 11 -41.36 -3.88 -26.86
C ASN A 11 -40.15 -3.50 -25.97
N LEU A 12 -38.98 -3.42 -26.61
CA LEU A 12 -37.80 -2.69 -26.13
C LEU A 12 -37.71 -1.32 -26.81
N GLY A 13 -37.73 -0.26 -26.00
CA GLY A 13 -37.41 1.12 -26.40
C GLY A 13 -35.90 1.39 -26.47
N PRO A 14 -35.47 2.56 -26.97
CA PRO A 14 -34.30 2.66 -27.83
C PRO A 14 -32.93 2.62 -27.14
N SER A 15 -31.95 2.21 -27.95
CA SER A 15 -30.52 2.09 -27.67
C SER A 15 -29.82 3.42 -27.35
N ALA A 16 -28.69 3.31 -26.64
CA ALA A 16 -27.85 4.43 -26.22
C ALA A 16 -27.20 5.19 -27.41
N PRO A 17 -26.89 6.49 -27.24
CA PRO A 17 -25.97 7.21 -28.10
C PRO A 17 -24.52 7.02 -27.61
N GLU A 18 -23.76 6.19 -28.33
CA GLU A 18 -22.32 6.44 -28.52
C GLU A 18 -22.13 7.42 -29.70
N ASP A 19 -20.88 7.83 -29.95
CA ASP A 19 -20.44 8.76 -31.00
C ASP A 19 -20.81 10.26 -30.89
N GLN A 20 -19.95 11.01 -30.18
CA GLN A 20 -19.56 12.37 -30.60
C GLN A 20 -18.04 12.57 -30.48
N PRO A 21 -17.35 13.07 -31.53
CA PRO A 21 -15.90 13.29 -31.49
C PRO A 21 -15.55 14.67 -30.89
N VAL A 22 -14.86 14.67 -29.75
CA VAL A 22 -14.39 15.92 -29.12
C VAL A 22 -13.07 16.37 -29.74
N ARG A 23 -13.09 17.54 -30.40
CA ARG A 23 -11.90 18.21 -30.94
C ARG A 23 -11.05 18.83 -29.82
N TYR A 24 -9.74 18.63 -29.87
CA TYR A 24 -8.79 19.48 -29.14
C TYR A 24 -8.58 20.81 -29.88
N GLY A 25 -8.71 21.93 -29.16
CA GLY A 25 -8.28 23.26 -29.61
C GLY A 25 -6.90 23.64 -29.02
N PRO A 26 -6.09 24.46 -29.72
CA PRO A 26 -4.73 24.78 -29.29
C PRO A 26 -4.68 25.95 -28.30
N SER A 27 -3.82 25.86 -27.29
CA SER A 27 -3.50 26.97 -26.39
C SER A 27 -2.30 27.77 -26.92
N HIS A 28 -2.53 29.00 -27.36
CA HIS A 28 -1.50 29.97 -27.77
C HIS A 28 -1.56 31.22 -26.88
N HIS A 29 -0.44 31.56 -26.23
CA HIS A 29 0.01 32.87 -25.70
C HIS A 29 1.25 32.58 -24.82
N ALA A 30 2.49 33.06 -24.99
CA ALA A 30 3.09 34.22 -25.69
C ALA A 30 2.66 35.59 -25.10
N GLY A 31 3.55 36.48 -24.61
CA GLY A 31 5.00 36.38 -24.29
C GLY A 31 5.28 37.01 -22.90
N VAL A 32 6.25 37.88 -22.58
CA VAL A 32 7.45 38.55 -23.17
C VAL A 32 8.26 39.08 -21.93
N GLY A 33 9.58 39.30 -21.85
CA GLY A 33 10.76 39.14 -22.71
C GLY A 33 11.97 39.97 -22.18
N ALA A 34 13.11 39.97 -22.89
CA ALA A 34 14.35 40.79 -22.70
C ALA A 34 15.17 40.61 -21.38
N GLY A 35 16.51 40.79 -21.34
CA GLY A 35 17.51 40.91 -22.42
C GLY A 35 18.86 41.57 -22.00
N VAL A 36 20.00 41.06 -22.52
CA VAL A 36 21.30 41.73 -22.81
C VAL A 36 22.28 42.14 -21.67
N GLY A 37 23.61 41.94 -21.92
CA GLY A 37 24.78 42.59 -21.27
C GLY A 37 25.54 41.69 -20.24
N VAL A 38 26.82 41.29 -20.32
CA VAL A 38 28.12 41.73 -20.92
C VAL A 38 29.04 42.55 -19.97
N GLU A 39 30.35 42.22 -19.97
CA GLU A 39 31.52 42.82 -19.26
C GLU A 39 31.61 42.65 -17.72
N GLY A 40 32.79 42.55 -17.07
CA GLY A 40 34.21 42.53 -17.52
C GLY A 40 35.11 41.78 -16.51
N GLU A 41 36.19 41.12 -16.96
CA GLU A 41 37.61 41.53 -16.82
C GLU A 41 38.21 41.66 -15.39
N THR A 42 39.22 40.83 -15.07
CA THR A 42 40.61 41.24 -14.72
C THR A 42 41.48 40.04 -14.27
N SER A 43 42.74 40.04 -14.77
CA SER A 43 44.06 39.68 -14.16
C SER A 43 44.16 38.56 -13.09
N GLU A 44 45.22 37.74 -13.00
CA GLU A 44 46.63 38.03 -13.31
C GLU A 44 47.51 36.75 -13.45
N ASN A 45 48.57 36.88 -14.25
CA ASN A 45 49.85 36.15 -14.42
C ASN A 45 50.51 35.53 -13.13
N ASP A 46 51.55 34.67 -13.13
CA ASP A 46 52.30 33.92 -14.16
C ASP A 46 53.27 32.85 -13.55
N THR A 47 53.68 31.88 -14.37
CA THR A 47 55.04 31.25 -14.46
C THR A 47 55.66 30.26 -13.41
N PHE A 48 56.13 29.13 -14.00
CA PHE A 48 57.46 28.46 -13.88
C PHE A 48 57.86 27.50 -12.72
N ASP A 49 58.16 26.26 -13.16
CA ASP A 49 59.35 25.40 -12.89
C ASP A 49 59.64 24.89 -11.44
N GLU A 50 60.40 23.79 -11.21
CA GLU A 50 61.20 22.91 -12.09
C GLU A 50 61.14 21.41 -11.65
N LYS A 51 62.09 20.58 -12.11
CA LYS A 51 62.09 19.11 -12.06
C LYS A 51 62.78 18.51 -10.81
N LEU A 52 62.62 17.18 -10.70
CA LEU A 52 63.68 16.16 -10.52
C LEU A 52 63.81 15.40 -9.16
N SER A 53 63.72 14.06 -9.29
CA SER A 53 64.64 13.05 -8.73
C SER A 53 64.57 12.55 -7.26
N ARG A 54 64.30 11.24 -7.17
CA ARG A 54 64.89 10.20 -6.26
C ARG A 54 64.88 10.39 -4.74
N GLY A 55 64.47 9.32 -4.03
CA GLY A 55 64.91 9.09 -2.66
C GLY A 55 64.21 7.93 -1.93
N HIS A 56 64.77 6.73 -2.00
CA HIS A 56 64.46 5.67 -1.03
C HIS A 56 65.10 6.03 0.32
N SER A 57 64.38 5.92 1.45
CA SER A 57 65.01 5.67 2.76
C SER A 57 64.03 5.09 3.79
N ARG A 58 64.61 4.34 4.73
CA ARG A 58 63.91 3.47 5.68
C ARG A 58 63.52 4.18 6.99
N SER A 59 62.60 3.52 7.68
CA SER A 59 62.18 3.67 9.08
C SER A 59 63.21 4.22 10.07
N ILE A 60 62.72 5.03 11.01
CA ILE A 60 63.22 5.08 12.38
C ILE A 60 62.06 4.78 13.34
N SER A 61 62.25 3.79 14.22
CA SER A 61 61.36 3.48 15.32
C SER A 61 61.65 4.37 16.54
N ARG A 62 60.62 4.89 17.18
CA ARG A 62 60.69 5.35 18.58
C ARG A 62 59.69 4.56 19.43
N THR A 63 60.20 4.05 20.54
CA THR A 63 59.44 3.37 21.58
C THR A 63 59.12 4.40 22.65
N ASP A 64 57.84 4.67 22.92
CA ASP A 64 57.43 5.47 24.07
C ASP A 64 56.75 4.58 25.11
N ALA A 65 57.14 4.78 26.37
CA ALA A 65 56.71 3.98 27.50
C ALA A 65 55.41 4.52 28.09
N ASN A 66 54.27 4.07 27.55
CA ASN A 66 52.99 4.05 28.24
C ASN A 66 52.16 2.88 27.68
N GLY A 67 51.52 2.10 28.55
CA GLY A 67 50.98 0.77 28.26
C GLY A 67 49.71 0.72 27.40
N PHE A 68 49.72 1.35 26.23
CA PHE A 68 48.63 1.31 25.25
C PHE A 68 49.18 0.96 23.87
N SER A 69 48.96 -0.27 23.42
CA SER A 69 49.26 -0.64 22.04
C SER A 69 48.20 -0.02 21.12
N PRO A 70 48.53 0.88 20.18
CA PRO A 70 47.59 1.25 19.15
C PRO A 70 47.22 -0.03 18.37
N LEU A 71 45.93 -0.21 18.10
CA LEU A 71 45.43 -1.27 17.24
C LEU A 71 46.26 -1.26 15.95
N ARG A 72 47.04 -2.33 15.73
CA ARG A 72 47.63 -2.57 14.41
C ARG A 72 46.47 -2.65 13.43
N VAL A 73 46.31 -1.61 12.62
CA VAL A 73 45.58 -1.73 11.37
C VAL A 73 46.28 -2.85 10.62
N TYR A 74 45.64 -4.01 10.58
CA TYR A 74 46.06 -5.10 9.71
C TYR A 74 45.71 -4.61 8.30
N GLU A 75 46.64 -3.88 7.70
CA GLU A 75 46.54 -3.41 6.33
C GLU A 75 46.60 -4.65 5.45
N SER A 76 45.43 -5.27 5.27
CA SER A 76 45.30 -6.54 4.57
C SER A 76 45.78 -6.34 3.14
N ARG A 77 46.88 -7.01 2.79
CA ARG A 77 47.47 -6.96 1.44
C ARG A 77 46.50 -7.52 0.38
N ASP A 78 45.39 -8.10 0.82
CA ASP A 78 44.25 -8.59 0.04
C ASP A 78 43.20 -7.54 -0.33
N ALA A 79 43.28 -6.31 0.21
CA ALA A 79 42.37 -5.21 -0.16
C ALA A 79 42.40 -4.92 -1.68
N HIS A 80 43.52 -5.24 -2.34
CA HIS A 80 43.70 -5.08 -3.78
C HIS A 80 43.02 -6.14 -4.65
N ASN A 81 42.46 -7.22 -4.06
CA ASN A 81 41.97 -8.39 -4.81
C ASN A 81 40.44 -8.59 -4.74
N LYS A 82 39.68 -7.66 -4.15
CA LYS A 82 38.22 -7.62 -4.26
C LYS A 82 37.79 -7.11 -5.64
N ARG A 83 37.92 -7.97 -6.65
CA ARG A 83 37.47 -7.73 -8.03
C ARG A 83 36.00 -7.31 -8.06
N MET A 84 35.71 -6.10 -8.55
CA MET A 84 34.35 -5.55 -8.66
C MET A 84 33.42 -6.49 -9.47
N PRO A 85 32.10 -6.52 -9.20
CA PRO A 85 31.18 -7.49 -9.84
C PRO A 85 31.23 -7.49 -11.37
N GLU A 86 31.30 -6.31 -11.99
CA GLU A 86 31.42 -6.14 -13.44
C GLU A 86 32.74 -6.70 -14.00
N SER A 87 33.83 -6.60 -13.22
CA SER A 87 35.13 -7.19 -13.56
C SER A 87 35.12 -8.73 -13.51
N GLN A 88 34.14 -9.36 -12.85
CA GLN A 88 33.96 -10.81 -12.87
C GLN A 88 33.18 -11.24 -14.13
N ALA A 89 32.08 -10.54 -14.45
CA ALA A 89 31.28 -10.81 -15.65
C ALA A 89 32.08 -10.62 -16.96
N THR A 90 32.88 -9.54 -17.05
CA THR A 90 33.76 -9.30 -18.21
C THR A 90 34.91 -10.30 -18.34
N ASN A 91 35.32 -10.95 -17.24
CA ASN A 91 36.40 -11.93 -17.27
C ASN A 91 35.95 -13.37 -17.50
N ASN A 92 34.74 -13.73 -17.07
CA ASN A 92 34.17 -15.05 -17.24
C ASN A 92 33.48 -15.19 -18.62
N LEU A 93 34.21 -15.75 -19.59
CA LEU A 93 33.68 -16.03 -20.93
C LEU A 93 32.77 -17.28 -21.00
N ALA A 94 32.61 -18.05 -19.92
CA ALA A 94 31.86 -19.31 -19.96
C ALA A 94 30.38 -19.14 -20.39
N PRO A 95 29.61 -18.13 -19.93
CA PRO A 95 28.23 -17.92 -20.38
C PRO A 95 28.14 -17.54 -21.87
N ALA A 96 29.07 -16.72 -22.36
CA ALA A 96 29.12 -16.34 -23.77
C ALA A 96 29.51 -17.54 -24.66
N ARG A 97 30.44 -18.39 -24.20
CA ARG A 97 30.85 -19.62 -24.90
C ARG A 97 29.77 -20.69 -24.90
N SER A 98 29.08 -20.92 -23.79
CA SER A 98 28.02 -21.93 -23.75
C SER A 98 26.81 -21.55 -24.59
N ILE A 99 26.45 -20.26 -24.66
CA ILE A 99 25.38 -19.77 -25.54
C ILE A 99 25.82 -19.78 -27.02
N ALA A 100 27.09 -19.47 -27.33
CA ALA A 100 27.61 -19.66 -28.68
C ALA A 100 27.56 -21.15 -29.10
N ALA A 101 28.06 -22.07 -28.26
CA ALA A 101 28.13 -23.50 -28.54
C ALA A 101 26.74 -24.19 -28.64
N SER A 102 25.69 -23.62 -28.02
CA SER A 102 24.32 -24.16 -28.09
C SER A 102 23.48 -23.58 -29.25
N VAL A 103 23.95 -22.52 -29.90
CA VAL A 103 23.28 -21.88 -31.06
C VAL A 103 24.02 -22.19 -32.36
N ILE A 104 25.33 -22.46 -32.30
CA ILE A 104 26.16 -22.88 -33.43
C ILE A 104 26.08 -24.41 -33.54
N LYS A 105 25.37 -24.92 -34.55
CA LYS A 105 25.81 -26.20 -35.16
C LYS A 105 27.17 -25.91 -35.81
N PRO A 106 28.22 -26.71 -35.56
CA PRO A 106 29.50 -26.49 -36.22
C PRO A 106 29.32 -26.68 -37.72
N GLU A 107 29.63 -25.65 -38.52
CA GLU A 107 29.91 -25.86 -39.94
C GLU A 107 31.20 -26.67 -40.05
N GLU A 108 31.15 -27.79 -40.77
CA GLU A 108 32.30 -28.67 -40.95
C GLU A 108 33.47 -27.92 -41.59
N GLY A 109 34.59 -27.81 -40.87
CA GLY A 109 35.84 -27.22 -41.37
C GLY A 109 36.12 -25.75 -40.97
N GLY A 110 35.18 -25.05 -40.32
CA GLY A 110 35.40 -23.67 -39.87
C GLY A 110 36.29 -23.56 -38.62
N LYS A 111 37.48 -22.95 -38.72
CA LYS A 111 38.31 -22.61 -37.53
C LYS A 111 37.53 -21.67 -36.59
N GLU A 112 37.29 -22.07 -35.34
CA GLU A 112 36.69 -21.21 -34.31
C GLU A 112 37.46 -19.88 -34.18
N LYS A 113 36.86 -18.78 -34.63
CA LYS A 113 37.39 -17.43 -34.37
C LYS A 113 37.20 -17.09 -32.89
N LYS A 114 38.25 -17.30 -32.09
CA LYS A 114 38.32 -16.83 -30.70
C LYS A 114 38.19 -15.30 -30.67
N MET A 115 37.07 -14.81 -30.12
CA MET A 115 36.84 -13.39 -29.88
C MET A 115 37.81 -12.84 -28.83
N GLU A 116 38.43 -11.70 -29.10
CA GLU A 116 39.32 -10.99 -28.18
C GLU A 116 38.53 -10.10 -27.20
N LYS A 117 38.98 -10.02 -25.94
CA LYS A 117 38.34 -9.16 -24.92
C LYS A 117 38.55 -7.68 -25.25
N PHE A 118 37.52 -6.86 -24.99
CA PHE A 118 37.55 -5.39 -25.09
C PHE A 118 37.92 -4.78 -26.47
N LYS A 119 37.89 -5.58 -27.55
CA LYS A 119 38.37 -5.15 -28.89
C LYS A 119 37.27 -4.64 -29.84
N TYR A 120 36.03 -5.06 -29.66
CA TYR A 120 34.95 -4.84 -30.65
C TYR A 120 34.02 -3.70 -30.23
N SER A 121 33.70 -2.82 -31.18
CA SER A 121 32.59 -1.87 -31.04
C SER A 121 31.25 -2.60 -31.12
N PHE A 122 30.21 -2.11 -30.43
CA PHE A 122 28.89 -2.74 -30.39
C PHE A 122 28.31 -3.00 -31.79
N PHE A 123 28.55 -2.10 -32.75
CA PHE A 123 28.04 -2.20 -34.12
C PHE A 123 28.94 -2.99 -35.09
N SER A 124 30.10 -3.51 -34.66
CA SER A 124 31.01 -4.24 -35.54
C SER A 124 30.36 -5.51 -36.14
N PRO A 125 30.78 -6.00 -37.32
CA PRO A 125 30.21 -7.21 -37.92
C PRO A 125 30.33 -8.45 -37.02
N GLU A 126 31.44 -8.58 -36.27
CA GLU A 126 31.72 -9.70 -35.36
C GLU A 126 30.73 -9.73 -34.19
N MET A 127 30.23 -8.58 -33.75
CA MET A 127 29.24 -8.47 -32.68
C MET A 127 27.79 -8.71 -33.17
N ALA A 128 27.55 -8.90 -34.47
CA ALA A 128 26.18 -9.01 -35.01
C ALA A 128 25.37 -10.19 -34.42
N MET A 129 26.02 -11.32 -34.12
CA MET A 129 25.38 -12.47 -33.46
C MET A 129 24.97 -12.13 -32.01
N PHE A 130 25.90 -11.55 -31.24
CA PHE A 130 25.63 -11.13 -29.86
C PHE A 130 24.59 -10.01 -29.79
N ARG A 131 24.57 -9.07 -30.76
CA ARG A 131 23.49 -8.07 -30.90
C ARG A 131 22.13 -8.74 -31.12
N LYS A 132 22.02 -9.70 -32.04
CA LYS A 132 20.77 -10.44 -32.30
C LYS A 132 20.29 -11.21 -31.06
N LEU A 133 21.20 -11.86 -30.35
CA LEU A 133 20.90 -12.57 -29.11
C LEU A 133 20.41 -11.63 -28.00
N ALA A 134 21.16 -10.55 -27.73
CA ALA A 134 20.81 -9.54 -26.74
C ALA A 134 19.46 -8.88 -27.07
N MET A 135 19.23 -8.53 -28.34
CA MET A 135 17.94 -8.00 -28.79
C MET A 135 16.81 -9.01 -28.58
N LYS A 136 17.00 -10.29 -28.92
CA LYS A 136 16.01 -11.35 -28.68
C LYS A 136 15.67 -11.50 -27.19
N MET A 137 16.68 -11.47 -26.31
CA MET A 137 16.49 -11.53 -24.86
C MET A 137 15.76 -10.30 -24.32
N LEU A 138 16.20 -9.09 -24.71
CA LEU A 138 15.60 -7.83 -24.24
C LEU A 138 14.17 -7.65 -24.76
N VAL A 139 13.92 -7.88 -26.05
CA VAL A 139 12.55 -7.85 -26.62
C VAL A 139 11.67 -8.91 -25.98
N GLY A 140 12.18 -10.13 -25.75
CA GLY A 140 11.45 -11.17 -25.01
C GLY A 140 11.05 -10.72 -23.60
N THR A 141 11.99 -10.14 -22.85
CA THR A 141 11.74 -9.58 -21.51
C THR A 141 10.73 -8.43 -21.56
N VAL A 142 10.82 -7.52 -22.54
CA VAL A 142 9.85 -6.43 -22.72
C VAL A 142 8.45 -6.98 -23.01
N VAL A 143 8.32 -7.94 -23.93
CA VAL A 143 7.02 -8.57 -24.25
C VAL A 143 6.41 -9.25 -23.02
N VAL A 144 7.18 -10.06 -22.29
CA VAL A 144 6.70 -10.69 -21.04
C VAL A 144 6.32 -9.64 -20.00
N THR A 145 7.11 -8.58 -19.85
CA THR A 145 6.82 -7.48 -18.91
C THR A 145 5.53 -6.76 -19.28
N VAL A 146 5.29 -6.45 -20.56
CA VAL A 146 4.06 -5.82 -21.05
C VAL A 146 2.85 -6.73 -20.84
N LEU A 147 2.98 -8.05 -21.08
CA LEU A 147 1.91 -9.02 -20.82
C LEU A 147 1.56 -9.09 -19.32
N VAL A 148 2.55 -9.19 -18.43
CA VAL A 148 2.32 -9.20 -16.97
C VAL A 148 1.76 -7.85 -16.51
N MET A 149 2.23 -6.73 -17.07
CA MET A 149 1.71 -5.39 -16.79
C MET A 149 0.22 -5.27 -17.12
N TRP A 150 -0.22 -5.65 -18.32
CA TRP A 150 -1.64 -5.63 -18.70
C TRP A 150 -2.48 -6.69 -17.98
N MET A 151 -1.89 -7.80 -17.55
CA MET A 151 -2.58 -8.81 -16.75
C MET A 151 -2.81 -8.35 -15.29
N THR A 152 -1.93 -7.50 -14.75
CA THR A 152 -1.91 -7.20 -13.31
C THR A 152 -2.25 -5.75 -12.96
N LEU A 153 -1.72 -4.73 -13.66
CA LEU A 153 -2.00 -3.33 -13.33
C LEU A 153 -3.50 -2.98 -13.34
N PRO A 154 -4.33 -3.43 -14.32
CA PRO A 154 -5.76 -3.12 -14.30
C PRO A 154 -6.49 -3.60 -13.03
N PHE A 155 -5.93 -4.55 -12.28
CA PHE A 155 -6.47 -4.99 -10.99
C PHE A 155 -6.29 -3.93 -9.88
N TYR A 156 -5.17 -3.21 -9.84
CA TYR A 156 -5.03 -2.09 -8.90
C TYR A 156 -5.90 -0.90 -9.31
N TRP A 157 -5.89 -0.53 -10.60
CA TRP A 157 -6.72 0.58 -11.08
C TRP A 157 -8.21 0.29 -10.90
N GLY A 158 -8.63 -0.97 -11.14
CA GLY A 158 -10.00 -1.42 -10.93
C GLY A 158 -10.46 -1.38 -9.47
N SER A 159 -9.55 -1.38 -8.50
CA SER A 159 -9.89 -1.29 -7.07
C SER A 159 -10.20 0.14 -6.62
N LEU A 160 -9.79 1.14 -7.42
CA LEU A 160 -10.08 2.56 -7.25
C LEU A 160 -11.13 3.07 -8.27
N TRP A 161 -11.42 2.28 -9.31
CA TRP A 161 -12.27 2.72 -10.41
C TRP A 161 -13.73 2.80 -9.98
N LYS A 162 -14.35 3.96 -10.24
CA LYS A 162 -15.76 4.26 -9.94
C LYS A 162 -16.12 4.13 -8.45
N SER A 163 -15.21 4.40 -7.51
CA SER A 163 -15.55 4.44 -6.07
C SER A 163 -16.71 5.39 -5.75
N ASN A 164 -16.85 6.51 -6.47
CA ASN A 164 -18.02 7.41 -6.44
C ASN A 164 -19.37 6.71 -6.72
N LYS A 165 -19.40 5.56 -7.42
CA LYS A 165 -20.62 4.79 -7.68
C LYS A 165 -21.09 4.00 -6.45
N TYR A 166 -20.17 3.71 -5.53
CA TYR A 166 -20.40 2.83 -4.39
C TYR A 166 -20.52 3.59 -3.05
N THR A 167 -20.60 4.92 -3.08
CA THR A 167 -20.77 5.74 -1.87
C THR A 167 -22.13 5.48 -1.21
N ASP A 168 -23.11 4.97 -1.96
CA ASP A 168 -24.37 4.38 -1.50
C ASP A 168 -24.22 3.10 -0.64
N LYS A 169 -22.98 2.64 -0.39
CA LYS A 169 -22.65 1.57 0.56
C LYS A 169 -22.09 2.10 1.88
N LEU A 170 -21.67 3.36 1.95
CA LEU A 170 -21.27 4.01 3.20
C LEU A 170 -22.54 4.34 4.01
N THR A 171 -22.71 3.65 5.12
CA THR A 171 -23.88 3.75 6.01
C THR A 171 -23.76 4.93 6.97
N VAL A 172 -24.77 5.81 6.96
CA VAL A 172 -24.88 6.92 7.91
C VAL A 172 -26.16 6.76 8.71
N ARG A 173 -26.02 6.58 10.02
CA ARG A 173 -27.16 6.47 10.94
C ARG A 173 -27.74 7.85 11.24
N ILE A 174 -29.04 7.94 11.41
CA ILE A 174 -29.76 9.10 11.93
C ILE A 174 -30.42 8.68 13.25
N ILE A 175 -30.22 9.47 14.30
CA ILE A 175 -30.85 9.28 15.61
C ILE A 175 -31.52 10.59 15.98
N ASP A 176 -32.84 10.64 15.86
CA ASP A 176 -33.64 11.79 16.24
C ASP A 176 -34.03 11.69 17.73
N ARG A 177 -33.36 12.47 18.59
CA ARG A 177 -33.73 12.61 20.01
C ARG A 177 -34.57 13.87 20.26
N ASP A 178 -34.73 14.74 19.28
CA ASP A 178 -35.51 15.98 19.38
C ASP A 178 -37.01 15.69 19.37
N GLY A 179 -37.47 14.87 18.42
CA GLY A 179 -38.88 14.56 18.22
C GLY A 179 -39.75 15.77 17.81
N GLY A 180 -39.13 16.92 17.58
CA GLY A 180 -39.76 18.17 17.16
C GLY A 180 -39.60 18.44 15.67
N GLU A 181 -39.74 19.72 15.30
CA GLU A 181 -39.69 20.16 13.91
C GLU A 181 -38.30 19.96 13.30
N ILE A 182 -37.23 20.30 14.03
CA ILE A 182 -35.84 20.11 13.59
C ILE A 182 -35.56 18.62 13.38
N GLY A 183 -35.92 17.78 14.36
CA GLY A 183 -35.82 16.33 14.30
C GLY A 183 -36.43 15.74 13.02
N SER A 184 -37.72 16.03 12.83
CA SER A 184 -38.50 15.53 11.70
C SER A 184 -37.99 16.05 10.34
N ALA A 185 -37.70 17.36 10.23
CA ALA A 185 -37.27 17.98 8.98
C ALA A 185 -35.90 17.47 8.52
N VAL A 186 -34.92 17.43 9.43
CA VAL A 186 -33.55 16.98 9.13
C VAL A 186 -33.53 15.49 8.82
N SER A 187 -34.21 14.66 9.62
CA SER A 187 -34.29 13.21 9.39
C SER A 187 -34.93 12.89 8.04
N SER A 188 -36.06 13.52 7.74
CA SER A 188 -36.78 13.29 6.48
C SER A 188 -35.98 13.73 5.25
N ALA A 189 -35.25 14.85 5.33
CA ALA A 189 -34.46 15.37 4.23
C ALA A 189 -33.15 14.60 4.01
N LEU A 190 -32.55 14.04 5.07
CA LEU A 190 -31.39 13.14 4.96
C LEU A 190 -31.77 11.80 4.33
N LEU A 191 -32.92 11.21 4.70
CA LEU A 191 -33.41 9.95 4.11
C LEU A 191 -33.71 10.04 2.61
N GLN A 192 -33.88 11.24 2.05
CA GLN A 192 -34.06 11.47 0.61
C GLN A 192 -32.75 11.54 -0.18
N GLN A 193 -31.60 11.68 0.51
CA GLN A 193 -30.29 11.78 -0.14
C GLN A 193 -29.84 10.42 -0.71
N LYS A 194 -29.12 10.46 -1.84
CA LYS A 194 -28.64 9.27 -2.57
C LYS A 194 -27.11 9.17 -2.67
N ASN A 195 -26.39 10.15 -2.14
CA ASN A 195 -24.92 10.19 -2.15
C ASN A 195 -24.30 9.22 -1.12
N LEU A 196 -24.97 9.01 0.01
CA LEU A 196 -24.62 8.05 1.06
C LEU A 196 -25.88 7.25 1.46
N ARG A 197 -25.71 6.16 2.22
CA ARG A 197 -26.84 5.34 2.68
C ARG A 197 -27.29 5.79 4.07
N TYR A 198 -28.21 6.74 4.09
CA TYR A 198 -28.88 7.18 5.31
C TYR A 198 -29.92 6.16 5.79
N PHE A 199 -30.02 5.96 7.10
CA PHE A 199 -31.03 5.12 7.75
C PHE A 199 -31.29 5.60 9.18
N THR A 200 -32.52 5.44 9.67
CA THR A 200 -32.90 5.79 11.06
C THR A 200 -32.68 4.62 12.01
N THR A 201 -32.34 4.93 13.26
CA THR A 201 -32.27 4.00 14.39
C THR A 201 -33.03 4.61 15.56
N SER A 202 -33.75 3.79 16.34
CA SER A 202 -34.49 4.30 17.50
C SER A 202 -33.52 4.86 18.56
N PRO A 203 -33.81 6.01 19.19
CA PRO A 203 -33.08 6.47 20.37
C PRO A 203 -32.98 5.42 21.49
N SER A 204 -33.93 4.49 21.58
CA SER A 204 -33.90 3.39 22.56
C SER A 204 -32.80 2.35 22.31
N GLU A 205 -32.31 2.21 21.08
CA GLU A 205 -31.22 1.27 20.74
C GLU A 205 -29.84 1.82 21.12
N LEU A 206 -29.69 3.15 21.05
CA LEU A 206 -28.47 3.88 21.37
C LEU A 206 -28.84 5.06 22.30
N PRO A 207 -29.06 4.82 23.60
CA PRO A 207 -29.72 5.77 24.51
C PRO A 207 -28.87 6.99 24.87
N ASP A 208 -27.58 6.80 25.07
CA ASP A 208 -26.63 7.87 25.45
C ASP A 208 -25.62 8.16 24.33
N ILE A 209 -24.73 9.13 24.55
CA ILE A 209 -23.69 9.48 23.56
C ILE A 209 -22.62 8.38 23.49
N ALA A 210 -22.20 7.80 24.63
CA ALA A 210 -21.15 6.79 24.68
C ALA A 210 -21.50 5.51 23.88
N ALA A 211 -22.78 5.13 23.85
CA ALA A 211 -23.29 4.04 23.01
C ALA A 211 -23.13 4.35 21.51
N VAL A 212 -23.41 5.60 21.09
CA VAL A 212 -23.20 6.06 19.70
C VAL A 212 -21.71 6.09 19.36
N GLU A 213 -20.86 6.59 20.25
CA GLU A 213 -19.41 6.61 20.06
C GLU A 213 -18.84 5.20 19.91
N ASN A 214 -19.26 4.28 20.79
CA ASN A 214 -18.84 2.88 20.76
C ASN A 214 -19.32 2.17 19.48
N ASP A 215 -20.59 2.34 19.04
CA ASP A 215 -21.07 1.76 17.79
C ASP A 215 -20.20 2.18 16.59
N ILE A 216 -19.87 3.47 16.49
CA ILE A 216 -19.05 4.00 15.39
C ILE A 216 -17.60 3.50 15.46
N VAL A 217 -17.01 3.39 16.65
CA VAL A 217 -15.67 2.80 16.83
C VAL A 217 -15.67 1.29 16.51
N GLN A 218 -16.75 0.58 16.82
CA GLN A 218 -16.94 -0.85 16.50
C GLN A 218 -17.41 -1.12 15.05
N GLU A 219 -17.49 -0.07 14.22
CA GLU A 219 -17.86 -0.09 12.79
C GLU A 219 -19.34 -0.45 12.50
N GLY A 220 -20.27 -0.20 13.42
CA GLY A 220 -21.71 -0.41 13.20
C GLY A 220 -22.29 0.48 12.09
N ALA A 221 -21.77 1.69 11.95
CA ALA A 221 -21.96 2.56 10.79
C ALA A 221 -20.66 3.29 10.42
N TRP A 222 -20.64 4.01 9.29
CA TRP A 222 -19.53 4.89 8.92
C TRP A 222 -19.60 6.25 9.64
N ALA A 223 -20.81 6.75 9.87
CA ALA A 223 -21.08 7.91 10.73
C ALA A 223 -22.46 7.80 11.40
N SER A 224 -22.67 8.58 12.46
CA SER A 224 -23.98 8.78 13.09
C SER A 224 -24.30 10.27 13.21
N ILE A 225 -25.46 10.69 12.74
CA ILE A 225 -26.01 12.03 12.89
C ILE A 225 -27.05 11.97 14.01
N VAL A 226 -26.71 12.54 15.16
CA VAL A 226 -27.60 12.66 16.32
C VAL A 226 -28.21 14.05 16.29
N ILE A 227 -29.54 14.13 16.25
CA ILE A 227 -30.28 15.38 16.48
C ILE A 227 -30.61 15.40 17.96
N ASN A 228 -30.16 16.42 18.66
CA ASN A 228 -30.14 16.42 20.13
C ASN A 228 -31.51 16.71 20.76
N ALA A 229 -31.72 16.17 21.96
CA ALA A 229 -32.99 16.26 22.65
C ALA A 229 -33.34 17.73 22.98
N GLY A 230 -34.55 18.13 22.61
CA GLY A 230 -35.03 19.50 22.81
C GLY A 230 -34.31 20.55 21.96
N ALA A 231 -33.70 20.18 20.82
CA ALA A 231 -33.13 21.15 19.88
C ALA A 231 -34.17 22.18 19.41
N THR A 232 -35.39 21.73 19.07
CA THR A 232 -36.51 22.58 18.66
C THR A 232 -36.95 23.49 19.81
N GLU A 233 -37.10 22.94 21.01
CA GLU A 233 -37.49 23.71 22.20
C GLU A 233 -36.42 24.74 22.57
N THR A 234 -35.14 24.38 22.53
CA THR A 234 -34.02 25.27 22.87
C THR A 234 -33.93 26.44 21.89
N LEU A 235 -34.16 26.20 20.59
CA LEU A 235 -34.25 27.28 19.59
C LEU A 235 -35.43 28.22 19.87
N ASN A 236 -36.61 27.66 20.17
CA ASN A 236 -37.80 28.45 20.46
C ASN A 236 -37.62 29.29 21.73
N GLN A 237 -37.11 28.69 22.81
CA GLN A 237 -36.77 29.39 24.05
C GLN A 237 -35.73 30.49 23.81
N ALA A 238 -34.67 30.23 23.04
CA ALA A 238 -33.66 31.23 22.73
C ALA A 238 -34.25 32.47 22.04
N ARG A 239 -35.22 32.28 21.14
CA ARG A 239 -35.97 33.36 20.49
C ARG A 239 -36.93 34.08 21.44
N LEU A 240 -37.60 33.34 22.33
CA LEU A 240 -38.58 33.88 23.29
C LEU A 240 -37.95 34.72 24.41
N ILE A 241 -36.77 34.33 24.91
CA ILE A 241 -36.09 35.03 26.03
C ILE A 241 -34.91 35.91 25.59
N GLY A 242 -34.52 35.86 24.31
CA GLY A 242 -33.40 36.65 23.79
C GLY A 242 -32.05 36.13 24.29
N ASN A 243 -31.87 34.80 24.29
CA ASN A 243 -30.65 34.17 24.76
C ASN A 243 -29.46 34.45 23.82
N SER A 244 -28.62 35.42 24.18
CA SER A 244 -27.40 35.78 23.47
C SER A 244 -26.32 34.70 23.48
N SER A 245 -26.39 33.75 24.42
CA SER A 245 -25.48 32.61 24.55
C SER A 245 -25.95 31.36 23.81
N TYR A 246 -27.01 31.43 23.00
CA TYR A 246 -27.51 30.30 22.22
C TYR A 246 -26.46 29.80 21.21
N ASN A 247 -26.17 28.49 21.23
CA ASN A 247 -25.22 27.84 20.33
C ASN A 247 -25.94 26.90 19.33
N PRO A 248 -26.12 27.31 18.07
CA PRO A 248 -26.75 26.47 17.05
C PRO A 248 -26.05 25.14 16.77
N SER A 249 -24.75 25.03 17.05
CA SER A 249 -23.94 23.84 16.74
C SER A 249 -24.18 22.66 17.67
N GLU A 250 -24.92 22.87 18.76
CA GLU A 250 -25.35 21.84 19.71
C GLU A 250 -26.63 21.12 19.27
N ALA A 251 -27.38 21.64 18.30
CA ALA A 251 -28.61 21.02 17.81
C ALA A 251 -28.37 19.67 17.14
N ILE A 252 -27.23 19.51 16.43
CA ILE A 252 -26.89 18.30 15.68
C ILE A 252 -25.42 17.93 15.90
N GLN A 253 -25.13 16.67 16.18
CA GLN A 253 -23.78 16.12 16.34
C GLN A 253 -23.53 14.99 15.35
N VAL A 254 -22.42 15.07 14.61
CA VAL A 254 -22.02 14.09 13.59
C VAL A 254 -20.80 13.31 14.10
N PHE A 255 -21.01 12.08 14.54
CA PHE A 255 -19.98 11.18 15.05
C PHE A 255 -19.40 10.32 13.94
N TYR A 256 -18.06 10.27 13.83
CA TYR A 256 -17.35 9.45 12.83
C TYR A 256 -15.93 9.09 13.30
N ALA A 257 -15.33 8.04 12.74
CA ALA A 257 -13.97 7.61 13.05
C ALA A 257 -13.06 7.74 11.82
N GLN A 258 -12.29 8.83 11.73
CA GLN A 258 -11.47 9.12 10.54
C GLN A 258 -10.39 8.08 10.27
N ALA A 259 -9.69 7.63 11.31
CA ALA A 259 -8.60 6.66 11.21
C ALA A 259 -9.04 5.24 10.81
N ARG A 260 -10.35 4.95 10.79
CA ARG A 260 -10.92 3.72 10.22
C ARG A 260 -10.43 3.52 8.78
N MET A 261 -10.52 4.58 7.97
CA MET A 261 -9.97 4.63 6.61
C MET A 261 -9.93 6.08 6.12
N GLU A 262 -8.80 6.78 6.31
CA GLU A 262 -8.68 8.22 6.08
C GLU A 262 -9.01 8.63 4.64
N THR A 263 -8.60 7.84 3.64
CA THR A 263 -8.90 8.10 2.24
C THR A 263 -10.41 8.07 1.97
N ALA A 264 -11.15 7.12 2.55
CA ALA A 264 -12.59 7.03 2.37
C ALA A 264 -13.34 8.15 3.11
N VAL A 265 -12.91 8.45 4.35
CA VAL A 265 -13.56 9.45 5.18
C VAL A 265 -13.35 10.87 4.63
N ASN A 266 -12.13 11.19 4.22
CA ASN A 266 -11.76 12.52 3.76
C ASN A 266 -12.26 12.81 2.34
N SER A 267 -12.27 11.82 1.44
CA SER A 267 -12.64 12.02 0.02
C SER A 267 -14.13 11.85 -0.27
N TYR A 268 -14.88 11.13 0.56
CA TYR A 268 -16.29 10.82 0.31
C TYR A 268 -17.18 11.11 1.53
N LEU A 269 -16.97 10.44 2.66
CA LEU A 269 -17.93 10.44 3.77
C LEU A 269 -18.20 11.86 4.34
N VAL A 270 -17.16 12.54 4.82
CA VAL A 270 -17.31 13.85 5.47
C VAL A 270 -17.78 14.93 4.48
N PRO A 271 -17.20 15.08 3.27
CA PRO A 271 -17.69 16.04 2.29
C PRO A 271 -19.17 15.86 1.95
N TYR A 272 -19.64 14.61 1.75
CA TYR A 272 -21.04 14.35 1.41
C TYR A 272 -22.01 14.58 2.58
N ILE A 273 -21.61 14.31 3.83
CA ILE A 273 -22.42 14.65 5.01
C ILE A 273 -22.50 16.17 5.17
N GLN A 274 -21.36 16.87 5.09
CA GLN A 274 -21.32 18.35 5.21
C GLN A 274 -22.13 19.02 4.11
N GLN A 275 -22.04 18.56 2.86
CA GLN A 275 -22.85 19.05 1.75
C GLN A 275 -24.36 18.85 2.00
N ALA A 276 -24.76 17.64 2.43
CA ALA A 276 -26.15 17.34 2.71
C ALA A 276 -26.70 18.21 3.85
N LEU A 277 -26.03 18.25 5.00
CA LEU A 277 -26.45 19.05 6.16
C LEU A 277 -26.47 20.55 5.83
N THR A 278 -25.47 21.09 5.13
CA THR A 278 -25.45 22.51 4.75
C THR A 278 -26.66 22.89 3.90
N VAL A 279 -27.02 22.08 2.89
CA VAL A 279 -28.18 22.36 2.03
C VAL A 279 -29.49 22.24 2.81
N ILE A 280 -29.65 21.18 3.62
CA ILE A 280 -30.84 20.94 4.42
C ILE A 280 -31.07 22.07 5.44
N LEU A 281 -30.03 22.42 6.19
CA LEU A 281 -30.12 23.45 7.23
C LEU A 281 -30.26 24.85 6.65
N PHE A 282 -29.66 25.16 5.50
CA PHE A 282 -29.90 26.45 4.83
C PHE A 282 -31.38 26.63 4.46
N GLN A 283 -32.01 25.59 3.91
CA GLN A 283 -33.44 25.61 3.56
C GLN A 283 -34.34 25.66 4.81
N PHE A 284 -34.02 24.86 5.84
CA PHE A 284 -34.77 24.86 7.10
C PHE A 284 -34.67 26.20 7.82
N ASN A 285 -33.45 26.73 7.99
CA ASN A 285 -33.20 28.00 8.69
C ASN A 285 -33.94 29.16 8.03
N GLY A 286 -33.88 29.27 6.69
CA GLY A 286 -34.61 30.30 5.94
C GLY A 286 -36.13 30.24 6.15
N ARG A 287 -36.71 29.04 6.19
CA ARG A 287 -38.14 28.84 6.47
C ARG A 287 -38.49 29.18 7.92
N SER A 288 -37.80 28.58 8.88
CA SER A 288 -38.05 28.76 10.32
C SER A 288 -37.97 30.23 10.75
N VAL A 289 -37.04 31.00 10.17
CA VAL A 289 -36.94 32.45 10.43
C VAL A 289 -38.10 33.21 9.80
N ALA A 290 -38.47 32.90 8.55
CA ALA A 290 -39.60 33.55 7.88
C ALA A 290 -40.92 33.31 8.63
N GLU A 291 -41.17 32.07 9.07
CA GLU A 291 -42.36 31.70 9.84
C GLU A 291 -42.39 32.39 11.22
N PHE A 292 -41.26 32.43 11.93
CA PHE A 292 -41.18 33.13 13.22
C PHE A 292 -41.44 34.64 13.08
N LEU A 293 -40.87 35.28 12.05
CA LEU A 293 -41.06 36.70 11.78
C LEU A 293 -42.50 37.02 11.34
N GLN A 294 -43.13 36.16 10.54
CA GLN A 294 -44.54 36.31 10.15
C GLN A 294 -45.48 36.16 11.35
N ALA A 295 -45.26 35.16 12.20
CA ALA A 295 -46.05 34.93 13.41
C ALA A 295 -45.92 36.09 14.43
N ASN A 296 -44.79 36.80 14.46
CA ASN A 296 -44.50 37.89 15.39
C ASN A 296 -44.49 39.28 14.74
N ALA A 297 -44.98 39.44 13.51
CA ALA A 297 -44.87 40.70 12.75
C ALA A 297 -45.46 41.93 13.46
N ASN A 298 -46.49 41.73 14.28
CA ASN A 298 -47.14 42.78 15.08
C ASN A 298 -46.71 42.80 16.56
N ASN A 299 -45.74 41.98 16.96
CA ASN A 299 -45.27 41.85 18.33
C ASN A 299 -43.89 42.52 18.50
N ALA A 300 -43.90 43.84 18.69
CA ALA A 300 -42.68 44.63 18.85
C ALA A 300 -41.75 44.10 19.95
N THR A 301 -42.31 43.65 21.09
CA THR A 301 -41.55 43.07 22.20
C THR A 301 -40.80 41.81 21.77
N ALA A 302 -41.46 40.86 21.09
CA ALA A 302 -40.81 39.65 20.60
C ALA A 302 -39.70 39.97 19.59
N LEU A 303 -39.89 40.96 18.70
CA LEU A 303 -38.86 41.38 17.76
C LEU A 303 -37.66 42.05 18.46
N THR A 304 -37.88 42.85 19.51
CA THR A 304 -36.77 43.39 20.33
C THR A 304 -36.02 42.33 21.12
N THR A 305 -36.72 41.32 21.65
CA THR A 305 -36.10 40.20 22.35
C THR A 305 -35.32 39.29 21.40
N LEU A 306 -35.85 39.03 20.21
CA LEU A 306 -35.17 38.28 19.15
C LEU A 306 -33.83 38.91 18.75
N ALA A 307 -33.75 40.25 18.72
CA ALA A 307 -32.52 40.97 18.41
C ALA A 307 -31.39 40.75 19.44
N ALA A 308 -31.71 40.33 20.67
CA ALA A 308 -30.72 39.93 21.68
C ALA A 308 -30.16 38.51 21.46
N ALA A 309 -30.80 37.69 20.62
CA ALA A 309 -30.37 36.32 20.26
C ALA A 309 -30.01 36.20 18.76
N PRO A 310 -29.01 36.95 18.24
CA PRO A 310 -28.76 37.03 16.80
C PRO A 310 -28.48 35.68 16.12
N ALA A 311 -27.83 34.73 16.83
CA ALA A 311 -27.56 33.39 16.34
C ALA A 311 -28.84 32.58 16.03
N SER A 312 -29.95 32.86 16.71
CA SER A 312 -31.27 32.23 16.48
C SER A 312 -31.99 32.73 15.21
N ILE A 313 -31.39 33.71 14.51
CA ILE A 313 -31.85 34.28 13.25
C ILE A 313 -30.86 34.00 12.11
N SER A 314 -29.56 34.27 12.31
CA SER A 314 -28.57 34.15 11.24
C SER A 314 -28.30 32.70 10.83
N THR A 315 -28.17 31.81 11.82
CA THR A 315 -27.92 30.38 11.63
C THR A 315 -28.62 29.58 12.73
N PRO A 316 -29.96 29.58 12.82
CA PRO A 316 -30.70 29.02 13.96
C PRO A 316 -30.38 27.57 14.28
N VAL A 317 -30.19 26.73 13.26
CA VAL A 317 -29.77 25.34 13.44
C VAL A 317 -28.46 25.12 12.71
N TRP A 318 -27.49 24.52 13.41
CA TRP A 318 -26.22 24.09 12.85
C TRP A 318 -25.81 22.71 13.37
N TYR A 319 -24.61 22.26 13.00
CA TYR A 319 -24.06 20.96 13.40
C TYR A 319 -22.60 21.06 13.82
N SER A 320 -22.19 20.12 14.68
CA SER A 320 -20.80 19.90 15.07
C SER A 320 -20.29 18.54 14.60
N MET A 321 -19.01 18.46 14.25
CA MET A 321 -18.36 17.25 13.72
C MET A 321 -17.46 16.63 14.80
N VAL A 322 -17.85 15.46 15.32
CA VAL A 322 -17.15 14.73 16.39
C VAL A 322 -16.32 13.60 15.79
N ASN A 323 -15.01 13.83 15.63
CA ASN A 323 -14.07 12.83 15.13
C ASN A 323 -13.52 12.00 16.29
N LEU A 324 -14.04 10.79 16.44
CA LEU A 324 -13.73 9.90 17.56
C LEU A 324 -12.30 9.37 17.51
N ARG A 325 -11.75 9.20 16.30
CA ARG A 325 -10.43 8.59 16.05
C ARG A 325 -9.73 9.38 14.95
N PRO A 326 -9.13 10.55 15.28
CA PRO A 326 -8.55 11.46 14.30
C PRO A 326 -7.26 10.91 13.68
N TYR A 327 -7.11 11.08 12.37
CA TYR A 327 -5.86 10.76 11.66
C TYR A 327 -4.87 11.93 11.82
N ASN A 328 -4.31 12.05 13.02
CA ASN A 328 -3.47 13.19 13.43
C ASN A 328 -1.95 13.00 13.20
N GLN A 329 -1.55 11.88 12.59
CA GLN A 329 -0.14 11.53 12.34
C GLN A 329 0.11 11.32 10.83
N PRO A 330 0.57 12.34 10.08
CA PRO A 330 0.84 12.20 8.64
C PRO A 330 1.83 11.07 8.32
N VAL A 331 2.82 10.84 9.20
CA VAL A 331 3.82 9.77 9.05
C VAL A 331 3.18 8.38 9.08
N ALA A 332 1.99 8.20 9.66
CA ALA A 332 1.29 6.92 9.68
C ALA A 332 1.01 6.37 8.26
N GLN A 333 0.93 7.23 7.24
CA GLN A 333 0.76 6.82 5.84
C GLN A 333 1.93 5.96 5.33
N ALA A 334 3.13 6.20 5.88
CA ALA A 334 4.32 5.40 5.59
C ALA A 334 4.22 3.98 6.17
N ILE A 335 3.33 3.71 7.14
CA ILE A 335 3.16 2.40 7.77
C ILE A 335 1.89 1.69 7.29
N THR A 336 0.76 2.42 7.19
CA THR A 336 -0.56 1.85 6.87
C THR A 336 -0.68 1.34 5.43
N LEU A 337 0.20 1.79 4.53
CA LEU A 337 0.21 1.39 3.11
C LEU A 337 1.62 1.14 2.57
N VAL A 338 2.47 2.17 2.52
CA VAL A 338 3.77 2.09 1.81
C VAL A 338 4.73 1.11 2.51
N GLY A 339 4.74 1.10 3.84
CA GLY A 339 5.57 0.22 4.67
C GLY A 339 5.22 -1.26 4.51
N LEU A 340 4.00 -1.59 4.11
CA LEU A 340 3.59 -2.97 3.79
C LEU A 340 4.25 -3.43 2.48
N ILE A 341 4.37 -2.53 1.50
CA ILE A 341 5.14 -2.81 0.27
C ILE A 341 6.62 -3.04 0.62
N TYR A 342 7.21 -2.21 1.49
CA TYR A 342 8.59 -2.41 1.94
C TYR A 342 8.79 -3.71 2.74
N MET A 343 7.83 -4.08 3.61
CA MET A 343 7.83 -5.37 4.32
C MET A 343 7.94 -6.55 3.34
N LEU A 344 7.17 -6.52 2.25
CA LEU A 344 7.23 -7.54 1.19
C LEU A 344 8.56 -7.48 0.43
N ILE A 345 9.06 -6.29 0.07
CA ILE A 345 10.34 -6.13 -0.64
C ILE A 345 11.52 -6.67 0.19
N PHE A 346 11.62 -6.33 1.48
CA PHE A 346 12.68 -6.86 2.35
C PHE A 346 12.58 -8.38 2.50
N SER A 347 11.35 -8.90 2.63
CA SER A 347 11.10 -10.33 2.68
C SER A 347 11.54 -11.05 1.39
N PHE A 348 11.31 -10.44 0.22
CA PHE A 348 11.76 -10.95 -1.08
C PHE A 348 13.29 -10.88 -1.26
N ILE A 349 13.96 -9.81 -0.81
CA ILE A 349 15.43 -9.72 -0.82
C ILE A 349 16.04 -10.89 -0.05
N ILE A 350 15.43 -11.26 1.08
CA ILE A 350 15.84 -12.40 1.90
C ILE A 350 15.52 -13.73 1.24
N THR A 351 14.36 -13.90 0.60
CA THR A 351 14.06 -15.07 -0.25
C THR A 351 15.13 -15.30 -1.32
N MET A 352 15.54 -14.23 -2.02
CA MET A 352 16.59 -14.31 -3.04
C MET A 352 17.96 -14.68 -2.47
N SER A 353 18.32 -14.07 -1.34
CA SER A 353 19.59 -14.33 -0.65
C SER A 353 19.65 -15.76 -0.09
N ASN A 354 18.56 -16.21 0.53
CA ASN A 354 18.39 -17.57 1.02
C ASN A 354 18.41 -18.60 -0.12
N ASN A 355 17.83 -18.27 -1.28
CA ASN A 355 17.90 -19.14 -2.46
C ASN A 355 19.35 -19.35 -2.96
N ALA A 356 20.15 -18.29 -3.05
CA ALA A 356 21.56 -18.40 -3.43
C ALA A 356 22.37 -19.27 -2.46
N VAL A 357 22.09 -19.20 -1.15
CA VAL A 357 22.70 -20.09 -0.15
C VAL A 357 22.21 -21.53 -0.32
N ARG A 358 20.91 -21.75 -0.58
CA ARG A 358 20.37 -23.09 -0.83
C ARG A 358 21.00 -23.79 -2.01
N GLU A 359 21.27 -23.09 -3.11
CA GLU A 359 21.90 -23.68 -4.29
C GLU A 359 23.28 -24.29 -3.97
N ILE A 360 23.99 -23.76 -2.96
CA ILE A 360 25.28 -24.28 -2.48
C ILE A 360 25.10 -25.50 -1.56
N ILE A 361 24.16 -25.45 -0.61
CA ILE A 361 24.04 -26.46 0.46
C ILE A 361 23.06 -27.61 0.15
N ALA A 362 22.12 -27.42 -0.79
CA ALA A 362 21.05 -28.38 -1.08
C ALA A 362 21.53 -29.79 -1.50
N PRO A 363 22.64 -29.95 -2.26
CA PRO A 363 23.15 -31.28 -2.64
C PRO A 363 23.61 -32.11 -1.44
N PHE A 364 24.17 -31.47 -0.42
CA PHE A 364 24.78 -32.14 0.74
C PHE A 364 23.80 -32.45 1.88
N LEU A 365 22.62 -31.83 1.87
CA LEU A 365 21.58 -32.05 2.88
C LEU A 365 20.74 -33.29 2.57
N THR A 366 20.22 -33.95 3.61
CA THR A 366 19.14 -34.93 3.43
C THR A 366 17.80 -34.23 3.19
N THR A 367 16.84 -34.90 2.53
CA THR A 367 15.53 -34.30 2.20
C THR A 367 14.77 -33.76 3.41
N LYS A 368 14.86 -34.42 4.58
CA LYS A 368 14.25 -33.92 5.84
C LYS A 368 14.90 -32.62 6.32
N HIS A 369 16.23 -32.57 6.38
CA HIS A 369 16.97 -31.40 6.85
C HIS A 369 16.86 -30.21 5.88
N TYR A 370 16.86 -30.48 4.57
CA TYR A 370 16.59 -29.47 3.56
C TYR A 370 15.20 -28.86 3.75
N LEU A 371 14.17 -29.69 3.99
CA LEU A 371 12.82 -29.20 4.18
C LEU A 371 12.67 -28.34 5.44
N ILE A 372 13.29 -28.75 6.56
CA ILE A 372 13.34 -27.94 7.78
C ILE A 372 14.03 -26.60 7.49
N TYR A 373 15.20 -26.61 6.85
CA TYR A 373 15.94 -25.39 6.47
C TYR A 373 15.09 -24.42 5.65
N ARG A 374 14.31 -24.93 4.68
CA ARG A 374 13.42 -24.09 3.84
C ARG A 374 12.35 -23.33 4.61
N ILE A 375 12.06 -23.70 5.85
CA ILE A 375 11.06 -23.06 6.70
C ILE A 375 11.74 -22.27 7.83
N SER A 376 12.69 -22.88 8.54
CA SER A 376 13.32 -22.27 9.72
C SER A 376 14.27 -21.12 9.37
N ALA A 377 15.07 -21.24 8.30
CA ALA A 377 16.01 -20.20 7.90
C ALA A 377 15.32 -18.88 7.49
N PRO A 378 14.31 -18.85 6.59
CA PRO A 378 13.66 -17.59 6.24
C PRO A 378 12.90 -16.99 7.42
N LEU A 379 12.21 -17.80 8.25
CA LEU A 379 11.53 -17.29 9.44
C LEU A 379 12.50 -16.66 10.45
N ALA A 380 13.66 -17.29 10.71
CA ALA A 380 14.69 -16.71 11.59
C ALA A 380 15.24 -15.37 11.06
N LEU A 381 15.42 -15.25 9.74
CA LEU A 381 15.86 -14.00 9.10
C LEU A 381 14.77 -12.92 9.14
N TYR A 382 13.50 -13.28 8.88
CA TYR A 382 12.37 -12.36 8.97
C TYR A 382 12.17 -11.82 10.40
N PHE A 383 12.39 -12.64 11.44
CA PHE A 383 12.30 -12.21 12.84
C PHE A 383 13.25 -11.07 13.19
N VAL A 384 14.51 -11.15 12.72
CA VAL A 384 15.51 -10.09 12.92
C VAL A 384 15.19 -8.85 12.09
N ILE A 385 14.81 -9.03 10.83
CA ILE A 385 14.62 -7.91 9.89
C ILE A 385 13.33 -7.14 10.16
N SER A 386 12.25 -7.83 10.56
CA SER A 386 11.04 -7.16 11.02
C SER A 386 11.30 -6.29 12.26
N PHE A 387 12.23 -6.67 13.14
CA PHE A 387 12.58 -5.90 14.33
C PHE A 387 13.25 -4.57 13.95
N PHE A 388 14.31 -4.62 13.16
CA PHE A 388 14.96 -3.40 12.67
C PHE A 388 14.04 -2.56 11.78
N PHE A 389 13.16 -3.18 11.00
CA PHE A 389 12.16 -2.45 10.22
C PHE A 389 11.10 -1.77 11.11
N ALA A 390 10.65 -2.41 12.19
CA ALA A 390 9.78 -1.78 13.18
C ALA A 390 10.47 -0.58 13.85
N MET A 391 11.76 -0.70 14.19
CA MET A 391 12.55 0.38 14.80
C MET A 391 12.65 1.65 13.94
N VAL A 392 12.54 1.57 12.61
CA VAL A 392 12.55 2.74 11.71
C VAL A 392 11.45 3.76 12.09
N ASN A 393 10.38 3.32 12.74
CA ASN A 393 9.27 4.17 13.17
C ASN A 393 9.57 5.02 14.42
N LEU A 394 10.58 4.64 15.23
CA LEU A 394 10.87 5.29 16.51
C LEU A 394 11.42 6.73 16.36
N PRO A 395 12.39 7.03 15.48
CA PRO A 395 12.88 8.40 15.27
C PRO A 395 11.79 9.39 14.83
N PHE A 396 10.77 8.92 14.11
CA PHE A 396 9.64 9.73 13.65
C PHE A 396 8.50 9.85 14.68
N LYS A 397 8.71 9.37 15.92
CA LYS A 397 7.81 9.55 17.06
C LYS A 397 6.37 9.05 16.82
N ILE A 398 6.22 7.97 16.05
CA ILE A 398 4.92 7.34 15.84
C ILE A 398 4.34 6.86 17.19
N HIS A 399 3.07 7.17 17.43
CA HIS A 399 2.40 6.96 18.70
C HIS A 399 1.85 5.53 18.79
N PHE A 400 2.68 4.59 19.26
CA PHE A 400 2.27 3.19 19.51
C PHE A 400 1.38 3.00 20.75
N GLY A 401 1.05 4.09 21.47
CA GLY A 401 0.38 4.06 22.77
C GLY A 401 -1.12 4.34 22.75
N ALA A 402 -1.82 4.21 21.61
CA ALA A 402 -3.22 4.64 21.52
C ALA A 402 -4.20 3.62 22.15
N HIS A 403 -4.06 2.34 21.80
CA HIS A 403 -4.88 1.25 22.35
C HIS A 403 -4.16 0.44 23.45
N TYR A 404 -2.83 0.45 23.46
CA TYR A 404 -1.98 -0.32 24.37
C TYR A 404 -0.92 0.57 25.02
N THR A 405 -0.14 0.02 25.95
CA THR A 405 1.10 0.71 26.39
C THR A 405 2.04 0.90 25.20
N TYR A 406 2.81 2.00 25.17
CA TYR A 406 3.70 2.32 24.04
C TYR A 406 4.63 1.16 23.65
N GLY A 407 5.23 0.50 24.66
CA GLY A 407 6.05 -0.69 24.44
C GLY A 407 5.24 -1.89 23.92
N GLY A 408 4.06 -2.15 24.49
CA GLY A 408 3.17 -3.22 24.04
C GLY A 408 2.75 -3.05 22.58
N GLY A 409 2.31 -1.85 22.18
CA GLY A 409 1.97 -1.51 20.81
C GLY A 409 3.15 -1.62 19.84
N PHE A 410 4.35 -1.20 20.25
CA PHE A 410 5.56 -1.36 19.43
C PHE A 410 5.92 -2.83 19.20
N PHE A 411 5.96 -3.66 20.26
CA PHE A 411 6.28 -5.09 20.12
C PHE A 411 5.17 -5.85 19.37
N LEU A 412 3.90 -5.47 19.54
CA LEU A 412 2.79 -6.01 18.77
C LEU A 412 2.89 -5.66 17.27
N TRP A 413 3.28 -4.43 16.95
CA TRP A 413 3.52 -4.02 15.56
C TRP A 413 4.72 -4.76 14.95
N TRP A 414 5.82 -4.90 15.68
CA TRP A 414 6.95 -5.73 15.27
C TRP A 414 6.53 -7.18 15.00
N PHE A 415 5.78 -7.80 15.91
CA PHE A 415 5.30 -9.17 15.74
C PHE A 415 4.35 -9.30 14.54
N THR A 416 3.52 -8.28 14.29
CA THR A 416 2.69 -8.18 13.08
C THR A 416 3.54 -8.12 11.82
N LEU A 417 4.62 -7.33 11.80
CA LEU A 417 5.57 -7.29 10.69
C LEU A 417 6.31 -8.61 10.50
N PHE A 418 6.67 -9.32 11.58
CA PHE A 418 7.25 -10.66 11.51
C PHE A 418 6.28 -11.65 10.83
N LEU A 419 5.02 -11.70 11.29
CA LEU A 419 4.01 -12.55 10.69
C LEU A 419 3.65 -12.14 9.26
N GLY A 420 3.62 -10.84 8.97
CA GLY A 420 3.42 -10.31 7.62
C GLY A 420 4.55 -10.70 6.66
N MET A 421 5.81 -10.59 7.08
CA MET A 421 6.97 -11.10 6.33
C MET A 421 6.91 -12.63 6.18
N GLY A 422 6.48 -13.36 7.21
CA GLY A 422 6.24 -14.81 7.09
C GLY A 422 5.19 -15.13 6.02
N ALA A 423 4.07 -14.41 6.02
CA ALA A 423 2.95 -14.62 5.10
C ALA A 423 3.32 -14.32 3.64
N VAL A 424 3.91 -13.16 3.32
CA VAL A 424 4.25 -12.82 1.93
C VAL A 424 5.60 -13.39 1.48
N GLY A 425 6.54 -13.53 2.42
CA GLY A 425 7.88 -14.08 2.18
C GLY A 425 7.86 -15.56 1.86
N LEU A 426 7.15 -16.36 2.66
CA LEU A 426 7.01 -17.78 2.38
C LEU A 426 6.21 -18.02 1.08
N SER A 427 5.32 -17.10 0.66
CA SER A 427 4.72 -17.14 -0.69
C SER A 427 5.78 -16.98 -1.79
N THR A 428 6.76 -16.11 -1.62
CA THR A 428 7.89 -15.99 -2.57
C THR A 428 8.85 -17.19 -2.50
N GLU A 429 9.07 -17.76 -1.31
CA GLU A 429 9.85 -19.01 -1.14
C GLU A 429 9.17 -20.23 -1.78
N PHE A 430 7.85 -20.32 -1.69
CA PHE A 430 7.08 -21.30 -2.45
C PHE A 430 7.32 -21.10 -3.95
N MET A 431 7.05 -19.90 -4.47
CA MET A 431 7.03 -19.67 -5.91
C MET A 431 8.42 -19.73 -6.57
N ILE A 432 9.51 -19.38 -5.88
CA ILE A 432 10.87 -19.52 -6.43
C ILE A 432 11.24 -20.99 -6.68
N THR A 433 10.60 -21.94 -6.00
CA THR A 433 10.71 -23.38 -6.30
C THR A 433 10.15 -23.75 -7.68
N ILE A 434 9.12 -23.03 -8.13
CA ILE A 434 8.35 -23.35 -9.34
C ILE A 434 8.89 -22.57 -10.55
N LEU A 435 9.11 -21.26 -10.37
CA LEU A 435 9.55 -20.36 -11.45
C LEU A 435 11.09 -20.24 -11.56
N GLY A 436 11.81 -20.63 -10.51
CA GLY A 436 13.24 -20.38 -10.39
C GLY A 436 13.60 -18.90 -10.15
N PRO A 437 14.85 -18.61 -9.78
CA PRO A 437 15.30 -17.25 -9.44
C PRO A 437 15.29 -16.27 -10.63
N ARG A 438 15.21 -16.76 -11.87
CA ARG A 438 15.20 -15.91 -13.08
C ARG A 438 13.85 -15.26 -13.37
N PHE A 439 12.75 -15.89 -12.99
CA PHE A 439 11.39 -15.45 -13.33
C PHE A 439 10.54 -15.01 -12.12
N ILE A 440 11.04 -15.19 -10.89
CA ILE A 440 10.33 -14.84 -9.66
C ILE A 440 9.87 -13.37 -9.57
N ALA A 441 10.59 -12.44 -10.22
CA ALA A 441 10.19 -11.04 -10.31
C ALA A 441 8.82 -10.84 -10.98
N PHE A 442 8.43 -11.71 -11.92
CA PHE A 442 7.12 -11.67 -12.57
C PHE A 442 5.98 -12.18 -11.69
N PHE A 443 6.28 -12.89 -10.59
CA PHE A 443 5.30 -13.23 -9.54
C PHE A 443 5.22 -12.14 -8.45
N LEU A 444 6.36 -11.51 -8.14
CA LEU A 444 6.44 -10.45 -7.13
C LEU A 444 5.46 -9.31 -7.43
N LEU A 445 5.36 -8.89 -8.69
CA LEU A 445 4.47 -7.81 -9.13
C LEU A 445 2.98 -8.12 -8.87
N PRO A 446 2.38 -9.23 -9.35
CA PRO A 446 1.03 -9.61 -8.98
C PRO A 446 0.82 -9.79 -7.46
N LEU A 447 1.80 -10.31 -6.72
CA LEU A 447 1.69 -10.47 -5.26
C LEU A 447 1.57 -9.13 -4.53
N ILE A 448 2.36 -8.13 -4.94
CA ILE A 448 2.25 -6.74 -4.45
C ILE A 448 0.88 -6.18 -4.82
N ILE A 449 0.49 -6.27 -6.09
CA ILE A 449 -0.74 -5.67 -6.61
C ILE A 449 -1.98 -6.25 -5.91
N ALA A 450 -2.07 -7.57 -5.77
CA ALA A 450 -3.20 -8.22 -5.09
C ALA A 450 -3.36 -7.75 -3.64
N ASN A 451 -2.24 -7.51 -2.94
CA ASN A 451 -2.24 -7.02 -1.57
C ASN A 451 -2.55 -5.51 -1.45
N VAL A 452 -1.95 -4.67 -2.30
CA VAL A 452 -2.13 -3.21 -2.26
C VAL A 452 -3.54 -2.79 -2.68
N SER A 453 -4.15 -3.51 -3.62
CA SER A 453 -5.49 -3.21 -4.17
C SER A 453 -6.61 -3.16 -3.13
N VAL A 454 -6.42 -3.77 -1.96
CA VAL A 454 -7.45 -3.91 -0.91
C VAL A 454 -7.18 -3.07 0.34
N VAL A 455 -6.12 -2.26 0.37
CA VAL A 455 -5.75 -1.44 1.53
C VAL A 455 -6.05 0.04 1.33
N SER A 456 -5.96 0.55 0.10
CA SER A 456 -6.17 1.97 -0.20
C SER A 456 -7.62 2.46 -0.02
N LEU A 457 -8.60 1.55 -0.08
CA LEU A 457 -10.03 1.84 0.07
C LEU A 457 -10.72 0.68 0.81
N PRO A 458 -11.84 0.95 1.50
CA PRO A 458 -12.61 -0.06 2.20
C PRO A 458 -13.50 -0.81 1.18
N HIS A 459 -13.85 -2.06 1.47
CA HIS A 459 -14.54 -2.94 0.52
C HIS A 459 -15.91 -2.42 0.07
N GLU A 460 -16.54 -1.49 0.82
CA GLU A 460 -17.77 -0.81 0.45
C GLU A 460 -17.59 0.10 -0.77
N LEU A 461 -16.43 0.72 -0.95
CA LEU A 461 -16.10 1.62 -2.06
C LEU A 461 -15.48 0.92 -3.28
N GLN A 462 -15.45 -0.41 -3.26
CA GLN A 462 -14.80 -1.24 -4.27
C GLN A 462 -15.80 -2.18 -4.96
N PRO A 463 -15.55 -2.57 -6.22
CA PRO A 463 -16.29 -3.66 -6.86
C PRO A 463 -16.25 -4.95 -6.03
N TRP A 464 -17.31 -5.77 -6.10
CA TRP A 464 -17.49 -6.97 -5.27
C TRP A 464 -16.32 -7.95 -5.29
N ILE A 465 -15.53 -7.99 -6.38
CA ILE A 465 -14.37 -8.87 -6.52
C ILE A 465 -13.33 -8.61 -5.43
N TYR A 466 -13.12 -7.36 -4.99
CA TYR A 466 -12.09 -7.00 -4.00
C TYR A 466 -12.39 -7.45 -2.56
N ARG A 467 -13.54 -8.07 -2.32
CA ARG A 467 -13.91 -8.66 -1.01
C ARG A 467 -12.96 -9.77 -0.55
N TYR A 468 -12.12 -10.32 -1.42
CA TYR A 468 -11.00 -11.19 -1.00
C TYR A 468 -10.03 -10.49 -0.04
N GLY A 469 -10.05 -9.15 0.02
CA GLY A 469 -9.11 -8.33 0.77
C GLY A 469 -9.02 -8.65 2.26
N VAL A 470 -10.13 -9.04 2.89
CA VAL A 470 -10.14 -9.46 4.31
C VAL A 470 -9.19 -10.63 4.58
N ALA A 471 -8.95 -11.49 3.58
CA ALA A 471 -8.02 -12.60 3.68
C ALA A 471 -6.56 -12.22 3.36
N MET A 472 -6.23 -10.99 2.96
CA MET A 472 -4.90 -10.62 2.45
C MET A 472 -3.95 -10.10 3.53
N PRO A 473 -2.66 -10.47 3.52
CA PRO A 473 -1.71 -10.04 4.54
C PRO A 473 -1.62 -8.52 4.75
N PHE A 474 -1.65 -7.71 3.69
CA PHE A 474 -1.54 -6.25 3.84
C PHE A 474 -2.79 -5.63 4.49
N TYR A 475 -4.00 -6.12 4.18
CA TYR A 475 -5.23 -5.66 4.83
C TYR A 475 -5.14 -5.90 6.34
N ASN A 476 -4.79 -7.13 6.71
CA ASN A 476 -4.70 -7.55 8.10
C ASN A 476 -3.63 -6.77 8.88
N ALA A 477 -2.45 -6.55 8.30
CA ALA A 477 -1.41 -5.72 8.89
C ALA A 477 -1.82 -4.23 9.02
N SER A 478 -2.55 -3.69 8.02
CA SER A 478 -3.06 -2.31 8.07
C SER A 478 -4.12 -2.12 9.16
N ARG A 479 -5.02 -3.10 9.37
CA ARG A 479 -6.00 -3.09 10.48
C ARG A 479 -5.29 -3.03 11.83
N VAL A 480 -4.36 -3.96 12.08
CA VAL A 480 -3.61 -4.04 13.35
C VAL A 480 -2.87 -2.74 13.65
N VAL A 481 -2.16 -2.15 12.68
CA VAL A 481 -1.42 -0.90 12.95
C VAL A 481 -2.34 0.28 13.22
N ARG A 482 -3.50 0.38 12.54
CA ARG A 482 -4.51 1.41 12.80
C ARG A 482 -5.06 1.30 14.23
N THR A 483 -5.34 0.09 14.70
CA THR A 483 -5.77 -0.14 16.09
C THR A 483 -4.68 0.28 17.07
N ILE A 484 -3.42 -0.09 16.84
CA ILE A 484 -2.30 0.27 17.74
C ILE A 484 -2.08 1.79 17.83
N ILE A 485 -2.09 2.51 16.70
CA ILE A 485 -1.65 3.92 16.65
C ILE A 485 -2.79 4.96 16.69
N PHE A 486 -4.03 4.53 16.43
CA PHE A 486 -5.21 5.40 16.40
C PHE A 486 -6.40 4.89 17.22
N ASP A 487 -6.31 3.75 17.92
CA ASP A 487 -7.40 3.20 18.75
C ASP A 487 -8.70 2.89 17.95
N THR A 488 -8.56 2.42 16.71
CA THR A 488 -9.71 1.88 15.93
C THR A 488 -10.20 0.55 16.52
N LYS A 489 -11.28 -0.03 15.95
CA LYS A 489 -11.80 -1.36 16.31
C LYS A 489 -10.70 -2.38 16.61
N ASN A 490 -10.84 -3.14 17.70
CA ASN A 490 -9.90 -4.19 18.05
C ASN A 490 -10.34 -5.54 17.47
N ASP A 491 -9.80 -5.86 16.30
CA ASP A 491 -9.90 -7.14 15.59
C ASP A 491 -8.52 -7.81 15.45
N ILE A 492 -7.55 -7.45 16.30
CA ILE A 492 -6.15 -7.86 16.17
C ILE A 492 -6.01 -9.39 16.20
N ALA A 493 -6.77 -10.09 17.06
CA ALA A 493 -6.74 -11.55 17.13
C ALA A 493 -7.14 -12.23 15.81
N GLU A 494 -8.16 -11.70 15.12
CA GLU A 494 -8.58 -12.17 13.80
C GLU A 494 -7.49 -11.92 12.76
N ASN A 495 -6.98 -10.67 12.71
CA ASN A 495 -5.96 -10.28 11.74
C ASN A 495 -4.66 -11.09 11.87
N LEU A 496 -4.16 -11.29 13.10
CA LEU A 496 -2.98 -12.12 13.34
C LEU A 496 -3.25 -13.60 13.05
N GLY A 497 -4.47 -14.09 13.31
CA GLY A 497 -4.91 -15.43 12.92
C GLY A 497 -4.86 -15.66 11.41
N ILE A 498 -5.26 -14.67 10.61
CA ILE A 498 -5.20 -14.73 9.13
C ILE A 498 -3.75 -14.69 8.64
N LEU A 499 -2.87 -13.88 9.25
CA LEU A 499 -1.43 -13.90 8.93
C LEU A 499 -0.79 -15.27 9.24
N LEU A 500 -1.14 -15.88 10.38
CA LEU A 500 -0.71 -17.23 10.74
C LEU A 500 -1.25 -18.29 9.76
N ALA A 501 -2.50 -18.17 9.32
CA ALA A 501 -3.08 -19.07 8.33
C ALA A 501 -2.29 -19.03 6.99
N TRP A 502 -1.86 -17.86 6.53
CA TRP A 502 -0.97 -17.74 5.37
C TRP A 502 0.39 -18.40 5.57
N ILE A 503 0.99 -18.26 6.76
CA ILE A 503 2.25 -18.95 7.08
C ILE A 503 2.07 -20.47 7.00
N VAL A 504 0.98 -21.01 7.57
CA VAL A 504 0.67 -22.45 7.53
C VAL A 504 0.43 -22.92 6.09
N VAL A 505 -0.37 -22.21 5.30
CA VAL A 505 -0.60 -22.53 3.88
C VAL A 505 0.71 -22.55 3.10
N ASN A 506 1.58 -21.56 3.30
CA ASN A 506 2.88 -21.51 2.63
C ASN A 506 3.85 -22.60 3.10
N ILE A 507 3.84 -22.98 4.38
CA ILE A 507 4.60 -24.13 4.88
C ILE A 507 4.14 -25.41 4.17
N ILE A 508 2.83 -25.62 4.04
CA ILE A 508 2.27 -26.79 3.34
C ILE A 508 2.67 -26.80 1.85
N THR A 509 2.53 -25.67 1.15
CA THR A 509 2.86 -25.59 -0.29
C THR A 509 4.37 -25.71 -0.56
N ILE A 510 5.22 -25.11 0.28
CA ILE A 510 6.68 -25.34 0.27
C ILE A 510 6.99 -26.82 0.50
N CYS A 511 6.37 -27.47 1.49
CA CYS A 511 6.57 -28.89 1.78
C CYS A 511 6.25 -29.78 0.58
N VAL A 512 5.05 -29.62 0.02
CA VAL A 512 4.57 -30.41 -1.12
C VAL A 512 5.45 -30.19 -2.35
N ALA A 513 5.71 -28.93 -2.73
CA ALA A 513 6.54 -28.61 -3.89
C ALA A 513 7.98 -29.14 -3.72
N THR A 514 8.60 -28.88 -2.57
CA THR A 514 9.97 -29.36 -2.27
C THR A 514 10.05 -30.88 -2.36
N TRP A 515 9.08 -31.59 -1.79
CA TRP A 515 9.05 -33.05 -1.82
C TRP A 515 8.90 -33.59 -3.25
N LEU A 516 8.01 -33.01 -4.07
CA LEU A 516 7.82 -33.42 -5.46
C LEU A 516 9.08 -33.22 -6.31
N PHE A 517 9.63 -31.99 -6.33
CA PHE A 517 10.84 -31.70 -7.11
C PHE A 517 12.06 -32.48 -6.62
N ARG A 518 12.27 -32.58 -5.31
CA ARG A 518 13.43 -33.28 -4.74
C ARG A 518 13.34 -34.80 -4.91
N ARG A 519 12.13 -35.39 -4.87
CA ARG A 519 11.94 -36.82 -5.18
C ARG A 519 12.34 -37.13 -6.63
N LYS A 520 12.03 -36.24 -7.57
CA LYS A 520 12.47 -36.38 -8.96
C LYS A 520 14.00 -36.37 -9.05
N SER A 521 14.68 -35.37 -8.50
CA SER A 521 16.15 -35.27 -8.55
C SER A 521 16.88 -36.42 -7.81
N VAL A 522 16.33 -36.91 -6.70
CA VAL A 522 16.90 -38.09 -6.00
C VAL A 522 16.70 -39.36 -6.84
N ASN A 523 15.55 -39.53 -7.49
CA ASN A 523 15.33 -40.67 -8.38
C ASN A 523 16.22 -40.61 -9.64
N GLU A 524 16.50 -39.42 -10.17
CA GLU A 524 17.44 -39.20 -11.28
C GLU A 524 18.87 -39.55 -10.85
N HIS A 525 19.34 -38.99 -9.74
CA HIS A 525 20.67 -39.30 -9.20
C HIS A 525 20.85 -40.79 -8.87
N ASN A 526 19.86 -41.45 -8.27
CA ASN A 526 19.93 -42.88 -7.98
C ASN A 526 20.00 -43.75 -9.25
N LYS A 527 19.42 -43.29 -10.37
CA LYS A 527 19.59 -43.95 -11.69
C LYS A 527 20.99 -43.75 -12.22
N GLU A 528 21.47 -42.50 -12.24
CA GLU A 528 22.83 -42.17 -12.68
C GLU A 528 23.88 -42.98 -11.90
N VAL A 529 23.73 -43.11 -10.58
CA VAL A 529 24.65 -43.93 -9.75
C VAL A 529 24.54 -45.40 -10.12
N GLY A 530 23.33 -45.96 -10.29
CA GLY A 530 23.15 -47.35 -10.70
C GLY A 530 23.69 -47.67 -12.09
N GLU A 531 23.52 -46.77 -13.06
CA GLU A 531 24.09 -46.87 -14.40
C GLU A 531 25.63 -46.83 -14.33
N ASN A 532 26.22 -45.90 -13.57
CA ASN A 532 27.67 -45.82 -13.35
C ASN A 532 28.25 -47.00 -12.54
N GLU A 533 27.44 -47.75 -11.80
CA GLU A 533 27.87 -48.99 -11.12
C GLU A 533 27.81 -50.19 -12.06
N LEU A 534 26.80 -50.27 -12.94
CA LEU A 534 26.73 -51.28 -14.00
C LEU A 534 27.89 -51.12 -15.01
N ASP A 535 28.15 -49.90 -15.49
CA ASP A 535 29.25 -49.59 -16.41
C ASP A 535 30.65 -49.94 -15.86
N LYS A 536 30.80 -50.02 -14.52
CA LYS A 536 32.04 -50.45 -13.85
C LYS A 536 32.14 -51.97 -13.67
N VAL A 537 31.02 -52.68 -13.70
CA VAL A 537 30.98 -54.16 -13.66
C VAL A 537 31.14 -54.74 -15.07
N GLU A 538 30.76 -53.99 -16.11
CA GLU A 538 30.91 -54.39 -17.53
C GLU A 538 32.26 -53.99 -18.16
N GLN A 539 33.16 -53.32 -17.42
CA GLN A 539 34.55 -53.09 -17.85
C GLN A 539 35.46 -54.25 -17.38
N PRO A 540 36.10 -55.00 -18.30
CA PRO A 540 36.92 -56.18 -17.99
C PRO A 540 38.33 -55.86 -17.46
#